data_AF-A0A519RL85-F1
#
_entry.id   AF-A0A519RL85-F1
#
_cell.length_a   1.000
_cell.length_b   1.000
_cell.length_c   1.000
_cell.angle_alpha   90.00
_cell.angle_beta   90.00
_cell.angle_gamma   90.00
#
_symmetry.space_group_name_H-M   'P 1'
#
loop_
_entity.id
_entity.type
_entity.pdbx_description
1 polymer ?
#
loop_
_entity_poly.entity_id
_entity_poly.type
_entity_poly.pdbx_seq_one_letter_code
_entity_poly.pdbx_strand_id
1 'polypeptide(L)'
;MINFKNISIQGIKSKLQVKKPWDNVIIFLLNILIAIPVFIIIHQNIIDPEWPYQIDRILLFIALIAVIQLILRALRTIIIVCLAIYLVVLIYGSTFGNYGFNAVYEDYRSMMYTMLDDPNPQDIIIAKLLPFPNKSKILNAIDYSNPKVRNFALMATTKNFRNVKGHNQYRVIIQCFAVFKEIKNNWNYVNDPKGQEYIAAASESIQHFSGDCDDHAILMAACIRAVGGTPRLIHTGGHIYPEMLIGNKKDLEAINYLIKEVLFKQESKGKEIHYHIDERGQIWLNLDYTARYPGGPFMSEEILGALTLN
;
A
#
# COMPACT_ATOMS: atom_id res chain seq x y z
N MET A 1 41.34 -10.99 26.92
CA MET A 1 40.08 -10.38 27.44
C MET A 1 39.33 -9.91 26.20
N ILE A 2 38.24 -10.54 25.75
CA ILE A 2 36.92 -10.70 26.39
C ILE A 2 36.39 -12.12 26.10
N ASN A 3 35.85 -12.78 27.13
CA ASN A 3 35.42 -14.18 27.08
C ASN A 3 33.92 -14.24 26.70
N PHE A 4 33.60 -14.57 25.45
CA PHE A 4 32.23 -14.80 25.00
C PHE A 4 31.72 -16.13 25.57
N LYS A 5 31.26 -16.08 26.83
CA LYS A 5 30.54 -17.18 27.47
C LYS A 5 29.31 -17.51 26.62
N ASN A 6 29.32 -18.72 26.07
CA ASN A 6 28.20 -19.47 25.49
C ASN A 6 26.82 -18.94 25.88
N ILE A 7 26.25 -18.05 25.05
CA ILE A 7 24.83 -17.73 25.09
C ILE A 7 24.13 -18.94 24.46
N SER A 8 23.86 -19.97 25.27
CA SER A 8 23.13 -21.14 24.79
C SER A 8 21.70 -20.73 24.46
N ILE A 9 21.20 -21.16 23.30
CA ILE A 9 19.82 -20.92 22.84
C ILE A 9 18.81 -21.40 23.91
N GLN A 10 19.18 -22.40 24.72
CA GLN A 10 18.40 -22.88 25.88
C GLN A 10 18.25 -21.82 26.99
N GLY A 11 19.25 -20.97 27.23
CA GLY A 11 19.24 -19.94 28.27
C GLY A 11 18.42 -18.70 27.95
N ILE A 12 18.25 -18.36 26.66
CA ILE A 12 17.32 -17.30 26.23
C ILE A 12 15.89 -17.84 26.24
N LYS A 13 15.70 -19.10 25.80
CA LYS A 13 14.41 -19.78 25.81
C LYS A 13 13.81 -19.89 27.21
N SER A 14 14.62 -20.02 28.26
CA SER A 14 14.15 -20.11 29.65
C SER A 14 13.74 -18.75 30.26
N LYS A 15 14.24 -17.61 29.74
CA LYS A 15 13.92 -16.26 30.25
C LYS A 15 12.62 -15.68 29.69
N LEU A 16 12.24 -16.07 28.48
CA LEU A 16 10.99 -15.65 27.81
C LEU A 16 9.81 -16.62 28.07
N GLN A 17 10.06 -17.71 28.81
CA GLN A 17 9.01 -18.63 29.21
C GLN A 17 8.30 -18.10 30.45
N VAL A 18 6.97 -18.01 30.37
CA VAL A 18 6.12 -17.95 31.56
C VAL A 18 6.58 -19.06 32.50
N LYS A 19 6.97 -18.70 33.73
CA LYS A 19 7.54 -19.66 34.67
C LYS A 19 6.57 -20.83 34.84
N LYS A 20 7.07 -22.07 34.72
CA LYS A 20 6.30 -23.25 35.12
C LYS A 20 5.90 -23.07 36.60
N PRO A 21 4.64 -23.33 36.98
CA PRO A 21 3.62 -24.07 36.24
C PRO A 21 2.65 -23.19 35.41
N TRP A 22 2.74 -21.87 35.48
CA TRP A 22 1.73 -20.95 34.92
C TRP A 22 1.52 -21.10 33.40
N ASP A 23 2.57 -21.43 32.65
CA ASP A 23 2.48 -21.76 31.21
C ASP A 23 1.51 -22.92 30.94
N ASN A 24 1.59 -23.99 31.74
CA ASN A 24 0.69 -25.13 31.60
C ASN A 24 -0.73 -24.78 32.04
N VAL A 25 -0.88 -23.93 33.07
CA VAL A 25 -2.18 -23.48 33.56
C VAL A 25 -2.89 -22.63 32.52
N ILE A 26 -2.19 -21.67 31.90
CA ILE A 26 -2.74 -20.81 30.85
C ILE A 26 -3.15 -21.64 29.64
N ILE A 27 -2.28 -22.55 29.16
CA ILE A 27 -2.61 -23.43 28.03
C ILE A 27 -3.81 -24.34 28.36
N PHE A 28 -3.90 -24.86 29.59
CA PHE A 28 -5.00 -25.71 30.02
C PHE A 28 -6.34 -24.96 30.10
N LEU A 29 -6.34 -23.75 30.67
CA LEU A 29 -7.54 -22.90 30.73
C LEU A 29 -8.01 -22.50 29.32
N LEU A 30 -7.07 -22.12 28.45
CA LEU A 30 -7.37 -21.78 27.06
C LEU A 30 -7.90 -22.99 26.29
N ASN A 31 -7.36 -24.19 26.54
CA ASN A 31 -7.83 -25.43 25.94
C ASN A 31 -9.29 -25.71 26.32
N ILE A 32 -9.64 -25.64 27.60
CA ILE A 32 -11.03 -25.82 28.05
C ILE A 32 -11.96 -24.78 27.42
N LEU A 33 -11.55 -23.50 27.40
CA LEU A 33 -12.35 -22.41 26.85
C LEU A 33 -12.68 -22.62 25.36
N ILE A 34 -11.73 -23.16 24.58
CA ILE A 34 -11.92 -23.47 23.15
C ILE A 34 -12.65 -24.80 22.96
N ALA A 35 -12.39 -25.80 23.79
CA ALA A 35 -12.98 -27.14 23.65
C ALA A 35 -14.50 -27.14 23.83
N ILE A 36 -15.05 -26.31 24.73
CA ILE A 36 -16.50 -26.25 24.99
C ILE A 36 -17.31 -25.86 23.73
N PRO A 37 -17.08 -24.70 23.08
CA PRO A 37 -17.85 -24.32 21.90
C PRO A 37 -17.60 -25.26 20.72
N VAL A 38 -16.37 -25.74 20.54
CA VAL A 38 -16.03 -26.68 19.45
C VAL A 38 -16.71 -28.03 19.66
N PHE A 39 -16.78 -28.52 20.90
CA PHE A 39 -17.51 -29.74 21.24
C PHE A 39 -18.99 -29.63 20.87
N ILE A 40 -19.64 -28.50 21.16
CA ILE A 40 -21.05 -28.26 20.82
C ILE A 40 -21.26 -28.36 19.30
N ILE A 41 -20.40 -27.70 18.51
CA ILE A 41 -20.48 -27.73 17.03
C ILE A 41 -20.25 -29.14 16.48
N ILE A 42 -19.27 -29.86 17.01
CA ILE A 42 -18.93 -31.21 16.54
C ILE A 42 -20.04 -32.20 16.91
N HIS A 43 -20.54 -32.16 18.15
CA HIS A 43 -21.59 -33.06 18.62
C HIS A 43 -22.92 -32.85 17.87
N GLN A 44 -23.25 -31.60 17.50
CA GLN A 44 -24.46 -31.32 16.69
C GLN A 44 -24.37 -31.81 15.24
N ASN A 45 -23.17 -32.02 14.71
CA ASN A 45 -22.94 -32.38 13.31
C ASN A 45 -22.58 -33.86 13.10
N ILE A 46 -22.39 -34.63 14.17
CA ILE A 46 -22.08 -36.06 14.11
C ILE A 46 -23.34 -36.87 14.45
N ILE A 47 -23.53 -37.99 13.74
CA ILE A 47 -24.62 -38.94 13.99
C ILE A 47 -24.42 -39.57 15.38
N ASP A 48 -25.42 -39.46 16.26
CA ASP A 48 -25.36 -39.99 17.64
C ASP A 48 -25.35 -41.55 17.61
N PRO A 49 -24.28 -42.20 18.10
CA PRO A 49 -24.17 -43.66 18.10
C PRO A 49 -25.00 -44.37 19.19
N GLU A 50 -25.72 -43.64 20.06
CA GLU A 50 -26.53 -44.16 21.18
C GLU A 50 -25.81 -45.18 22.09
N TRP A 51 -24.55 -44.90 22.45
CA TRP A 51 -23.80 -45.80 23.34
C TRP A 51 -24.32 -45.75 24.79
N PRO A 52 -24.28 -46.89 25.53
CA PRO A 52 -24.64 -46.91 26.94
C PRO A 52 -23.83 -45.87 27.72
N TYR A 53 -24.48 -45.17 28.65
CA TYR A 53 -23.88 -44.14 29.51
C TYR A 53 -23.28 -42.93 28.77
N GLN A 54 -23.65 -42.67 27.50
CA GLN A 54 -23.16 -41.51 26.73
C GLN A 54 -21.62 -41.45 26.64
N ILE A 55 -20.99 -42.63 26.60
CA ILE A 55 -19.53 -42.78 26.56
C ILE A 55 -18.94 -42.13 25.30
N ASP A 56 -19.71 -42.10 24.21
CA ASP A 56 -19.39 -41.41 22.97
C ASP A 56 -19.06 -39.92 23.21
N ARG A 57 -19.85 -39.23 24.04
CA ARG A 57 -19.68 -37.79 24.36
C ARG A 57 -18.44 -37.54 25.19
N ILE A 58 -18.19 -38.41 26.17
CA ILE A 58 -17.01 -38.33 27.05
C ILE A 58 -15.74 -38.57 26.25
N LEU A 59 -15.72 -39.60 25.40
CA LEU A 59 -14.57 -39.92 24.55
C LEU A 59 -14.31 -38.81 23.52
N LEU A 60 -15.36 -38.26 22.90
CA LEU A 60 -15.23 -37.16 21.95
C LEU A 60 -14.67 -35.91 22.63
N PHE A 61 -15.12 -35.58 23.84
CA PHE A 61 -14.61 -34.45 24.60
C PHE A 61 -13.13 -34.63 25.02
N ILE A 62 -12.75 -35.82 25.47
CA ILE A 62 -11.35 -36.13 25.82
C ILE A 62 -10.44 -36.07 24.58
N ALA A 63 -10.88 -36.66 23.46
CA ALA A 63 -10.14 -36.61 22.20
C ALA A 63 -9.99 -35.18 21.70
N LEU A 64 -11.03 -34.36 21.79
CA LEU A 64 -11.01 -32.96 21.40
C LEU A 64 -10.01 -32.14 22.25
N ILE A 65 -10.03 -32.31 23.58
CA ILE A 65 -9.07 -31.69 24.49
C ILE A 65 -7.64 -32.09 24.12
N ALA A 66 -7.40 -33.37 23.78
CA ALA A 66 -6.09 -33.85 23.40
C ALA A 66 -5.60 -33.20 22.09
N VAL A 67 -6.47 -33.08 21.08
CA VAL A 67 -6.16 -32.43 19.80
C VAL A 67 -5.87 -30.94 19.97
N ILE A 68 -6.75 -30.21 20.67
CA ILE A 68 -6.57 -28.77 20.93
C ILE A 68 -5.29 -28.53 21.75
N GLN A 69 -4.99 -29.37 22.75
CA GLN A 69 -3.74 -29.31 23.51
C GLN A 69 -2.51 -29.45 22.61
N LEU A 70 -2.57 -30.36 21.63
CA LEU A 70 -1.50 -30.61 20.69
C LEU A 70 -1.30 -29.39 19.76
N ILE A 71 -2.40 -28.82 19.25
CA ILE A 71 -2.40 -27.62 18.41
C ILE A 71 -1.82 -26.42 19.18
N LEU A 72 -2.27 -26.15 20.40
CA LEU A 72 -1.78 -25.01 21.21
C LEU A 72 -0.27 -25.15 21.51
N ARG A 73 0.21 -26.37 21.75
CA ARG A 73 1.65 -26.64 21.93
C ARG A 73 2.44 -26.49 20.63
N ALA A 74 1.88 -26.92 19.50
CA ALA A 74 2.49 -26.76 18.18
C ALA A 74 2.58 -25.28 17.76
N LEU A 75 1.50 -24.51 17.94
CA LEU A 75 1.43 -23.07 17.62
C LEU A 75 2.51 -22.27 18.33
N ARG A 76 2.80 -22.57 19.61
CA ARG A 76 3.91 -21.94 20.34
C ARG A 76 5.25 -22.13 19.61
N THR A 77 5.50 -23.33 19.11
CA THR A 77 6.73 -23.64 18.38
C THR A 77 6.73 -22.95 17.02
N ILE A 78 5.59 -22.93 16.32
CA ILE A 78 5.42 -22.26 15.03
C ILE A 78 5.69 -20.76 15.15
N ILE A 79 5.13 -20.08 16.15
CA ILE A 79 5.34 -18.63 16.37
C ILE A 79 6.82 -18.31 16.59
N ILE A 80 7.52 -19.12 17.41
CA ILE A 80 8.96 -18.93 17.65
C ILE A 80 9.76 -19.15 16.36
N VAL A 81 9.40 -20.15 15.56
CA VAL A 81 10.05 -20.42 14.27
C VAL A 81 9.81 -19.27 13.29
N CYS A 82 8.58 -18.77 13.17
CA CYS A 82 8.26 -17.62 12.33
C CYS A 82 9.03 -16.37 12.75
N LEU A 83 9.13 -16.09 14.06
CA LEU A 83 9.89 -14.97 14.59
C LEU A 83 11.39 -15.09 14.30
N ALA A 84 11.94 -16.31 14.43
CA ALA A 84 13.34 -16.58 14.10
C ALA A 84 13.61 -16.40 12.60
N ILE A 85 12.73 -16.89 11.72
CA ILE A 85 12.82 -16.68 10.27
C ILE A 85 12.77 -15.19 9.94
N TYR A 86 11.83 -14.45 10.54
CA TYR A 86 11.69 -13.01 10.33
C TYR A 86 12.98 -12.26 10.71
N LEU A 87 13.58 -12.58 11.86
CA LEU A 87 14.86 -12.01 12.27
C LEU A 87 16.00 -12.35 11.29
N VAL A 88 16.07 -13.59 10.79
CA VAL A 88 17.06 -13.99 9.79
C VAL A 88 16.90 -13.18 8.49
N VAL A 89 15.67 -12.99 8.02
CA VAL A 89 15.37 -12.16 6.84
C VAL A 89 15.81 -10.71 7.06
N LEU A 90 15.54 -10.12 8.23
CA LEU A 90 15.97 -8.75 8.53
C LEU A 90 17.49 -8.61 8.65
N ILE A 91 18.18 -9.58 9.25
CA ILE A 91 19.64 -9.59 9.33
C ILE A 91 20.23 -9.66 7.92
N TYR A 92 19.75 -10.59 7.09
CA TYR A 92 20.16 -10.72 5.71
C TYR A 92 19.91 -9.44 4.91
N GLY A 93 18.70 -8.87 5.01
CA GLY A 93 18.36 -7.62 4.33
C GLY A 93 19.27 -6.46 4.73
N SER A 94 19.57 -6.34 6.03
CA SER A 94 20.44 -5.27 6.55
C SER A 94 21.88 -5.35 6.06
N THR A 95 22.41 -6.56 5.83
CA THR A 95 23.79 -6.76 5.38
C THR A 95 23.96 -6.66 3.86
N PHE A 96 22.93 -7.05 3.09
CA PHE A 96 22.99 -7.12 1.62
C PHE A 96 22.26 -5.97 0.92
N GLY A 97 21.80 -4.95 1.66
CA GLY A 97 21.17 -3.75 1.10
C GLY A 97 19.71 -3.91 0.69
N ASN A 98 19.04 -4.97 1.15
CA ASN A 98 17.59 -5.19 0.98
C ASN A 98 16.81 -4.72 2.23
N TYR A 99 15.50 -4.96 2.29
CA TYR A 99 14.66 -4.59 3.43
C TYR A 99 15.18 -5.17 4.76
N GLY A 100 15.60 -4.30 5.68
CA GLY A 100 16.30 -4.66 6.92
C GLY A 100 15.87 -3.82 8.13
N PHE A 101 16.63 -3.86 9.22
CA PHE A 101 16.28 -3.20 10.48
C PHE A 101 16.09 -1.68 10.34
N ASN A 102 16.90 -1.03 9.51
CA ASN A 102 16.76 0.41 9.26
C ASN A 102 15.45 0.74 8.55
N ALA A 103 15.04 -0.07 7.56
CA ALA A 103 13.78 0.11 6.86
C ALA A 103 12.58 -0.08 7.80
N VAL A 104 12.61 -1.12 8.64
CA VAL A 104 11.57 -1.34 9.66
C VAL A 104 11.50 -0.18 10.66
N TYR A 105 12.65 0.33 11.10
CA TYR A 105 12.70 1.48 12.01
C TYR A 105 12.14 2.74 11.35
N GLU A 106 12.51 3.02 10.11
CA GLU A 106 11.99 4.15 9.34
C GLU A 106 10.48 4.01 9.12
N ASP A 107 9.97 2.84 8.72
CA ASP A 107 8.55 2.60 8.50
C ASP A 107 7.73 2.74 9.80
N TYR A 108 8.26 2.25 10.92
CA TYR A 108 7.61 2.40 12.23
C TYR A 108 7.61 3.86 12.69
N ARG A 109 8.75 4.54 12.55
CA ARG A 109 8.91 5.94 12.88
C ARG A 109 7.94 6.78 12.05
N SER A 110 7.89 6.55 10.75
CA SER A 110 7.05 7.27 9.81
C SER A 110 5.57 7.10 10.16
N MET A 111 5.14 5.86 10.44
CA MET A 111 3.78 5.56 10.90
C MET A 111 3.42 6.30 12.18
N MET A 112 4.34 6.34 13.16
CA MET A 112 4.11 7.04 14.42
C MET A 112 3.90 8.55 14.21
N TYR A 113 4.71 9.17 13.34
CA TYR A 113 4.55 10.60 13.04
C TYR A 113 3.22 10.90 12.36
N THR A 114 2.81 10.08 11.40
CA THR A 114 1.51 10.26 10.74
C THR A 114 0.35 10.11 11.73
N MET A 115 0.46 9.19 12.70
CA MET A 115 -0.56 9.02 13.75
C MET A 115 -0.62 10.18 14.75
N LEU A 116 0.49 10.89 14.98
CA LEU A 116 0.53 12.00 15.93
C LEU A 116 -0.20 13.25 15.42
N ASP A 117 -0.18 13.46 14.10
CA ASP A 117 -0.74 14.65 13.46
C ASP A 117 -2.18 14.42 12.94
N ASP A 118 -2.73 13.21 13.04
CA ASP A 118 -4.04 12.84 12.53
C ASP A 118 -5.11 12.76 13.66
N PRO A 119 -6.28 13.42 13.51
CA PRO A 119 -7.36 13.34 14.50
C PRO A 119 -7.96 11.93 14.67
N ASN A 120 -7.76 11.00 13.72
CA ASN A 120 -8.27 9.63 13.74
C ASN A 120 -7.18 8.59 13.39
N PRO A 121 -6.24 8.30 14.30
CA PRO A 121 -5.08 7.44 14.01
C PRO A 121 -5.42 5.99 13.64
N GLN A 122 -6.61 5.50 14.01
CA GLN A 122 -7.11 4.18 13.61
C GLN A 122 -7.30 4.05 12.09
N ASP A 123 -7.64 5.15 11.40
CA ASP A 123 -7.95 5.13 9.97
C ASP A 123 -6.69 4.92 9.13
N ILE A 124 -5.53 5.40 9.62
CA ILE A 124 -4.22 5.15 9.02
C ILE A 124 -3.88 3.65 8.99
N ILE A 125 -4.17 2.93 10.07
CA ILE A 125 -3.92 1.48 10.17
C ILE A 125 -4.85 0.75 9.20
N ILE A 126 -6.13 1.13 9.18
CA ILE A 126 -7.14 0.52 8.31
C ILE A 126 -6.77 0.77 6.84
N ALA A 127 -6.41 1.99 6.45
CA ALA A 127 -6.00 2.33 5.09
C ALA A 127 -4.74 1.56 4.64
N LYS A 128 -3.77 1.29 5.54
CA LYS A 128 -2.61 0.46 5.22
C LYS A 128 -2.93 -1.03 5.12
N LEU A 129 -3.97 -1.50 5.81
CA LEU A 129 -4.43 -2.90 5.78
C LEU A 129 -5.40 -3.17 4.62
N LEU A 130 -6.11 -2.14 4.14
CA LEU A 130 -7.02 -2.25 3.02
C LEU A 130 -6.21 -2.52 1.74
N PRO A 131 -6.45 -3.66 1.08
CA PRO A 131 -5.78 -3.95 -0.18
C PRO A 131 -6.23 -2.93 -1.23
N PHE A 132 -5.27 -2.32 -1.93
CA PHE A 132 -5.57 -1.46 -3.09
C PHE A 132 -6.40 -2.27 -4.10
N PRO A 133 -7.60 -1.80 -4.50
CA PRO A 133 -8.50 -2.58 -5.33
C PRO A 133 -7.82 -2.93 -6.65
N ASN A 134 -7.99 -4.17 -7.11
CA ASN A 134 -7.45 -4.65 -8.38
C ASN A 134 -5.94 -4.38 -8.61
N LYS A 135 -5.13 -4.25 -7.54
CA LYS A 135 -3.71 -3.85 -7.60
C LYS A 135 -2.90 -4.52 -8.72
N SER A 136 -3.00 -5.84 -8.87
CA SER A 136 -2.25 -6.58 -9.89
C SER A 136 -2.68 -6.23 -11.31
N LYS A 137 -3.99 -6.05 -11.56
CA LYS A 137 -4.52 -5.63 -12.85
C LYS A 137 -4.04 -4.22 -13.19
N ILE A 138 -4.12 -3.30 -12.24
CA ILE A 138 -3.67 -1.90 -12.42
C ILE A 138 -2.16 -1.85 -12.72
N LEU A 139 -1.34 -2.60 -11.98
CA LEU A 139 0.10 -2.67 -12.23
C LEU A 139 0.44 -3.17 -13.63
N ASN A 140 -0.30 -4.17 -14.12
CA ASN A 140 -0.15 -4.67 -15.49
C ASN A 140 -0.66 -3.67 -16.53
N ALA A 141 -1.76 -2.98 -16.24
CA ALA A 141 -2.41 -2.02 -17.13
C ALA A 141 -1.58 -0.75 -17.36
N ILE A 142 -0.73 -0.36 -16.41
CA ILE A 142 0.16 0.81 -16.56
C ILE A 142 1.05 0.69 -17.82
N ASP A 143 1.54 -0.50 -18.17
CA ASP A 143 2.16 -0.78 -19.49
C ASP A 143 3.14 0.32 -20.01
N TYR A 144 3.90 0.95 -19.11
CA TYR A 144 4.67 2.18 -19.40
C TYR A 144 5.83 1.95 -20.38
N SER A 145 6.30 0.71 -20.49
CA SER A 145 7.36 0.30 -21.41
C SER A 145 6.84 0.06 -22.84
N ASN A 146 5.53 0.04 -23.04
CA ASN A 146 4.93 -0.12 -24.36
C ASN A 146 5.35 1.04 -25.28
N PRO A 147 5.82 0.74 -26.51
CA PRO A 147 6.20 1.78 -27.47
C PRO A 147 5.11 2.81 -27.74
N LYS A 148 3.82 2.42 -27.74
CA LYS A 148 2.70 3.37 -27.94
C LYS A 148 2.66 4.43 -26.84
N VAL A 149 2.71 3.98 -25.58
CA VAL A 149 2.70 4.85 -24.39
C VAL A 149 3.94 5.74 -24.37
N ARG A 150 5.12 5.13 -24.53
CA ARG A 150 6.39 5.86 -24.53
C ARG A 150 6.45 6.91 -25.64
N ASN A 151 6.06 6.56 -26.87
CA ASN A 151 6.13 7.50 -28.00
C ASN A 151 5.17 8.66 -27.83
N PHE A 152 3.96 8.42 -27.31
CA PHE A 152 3.03 9.50 -26.96
C PHE A 152 3.61 10.41 -25.88
N ALA A 153 4.17 9.84 -24.81
CA ALA A 153 4.73 10.65 -23.72
C ALA A 153 5.88 11.55 -24.25
N LEU A 154 6.77 11.01 -25.11
CA LEU A 154 7.81 11.80 -25.77
C LEU A 154 7.25 12.87 -26.72
N MET A 155 6.21 12.55 -27.48
CA MET A 155 5.50 13.51 -28.33
C MET A 155 4.97 14.68 -27.49
N ALA A 156 4.34 14.41 -26.35
CA ALA A 156 3.84 15.45 -25.45
C ALA A 156 4.95 16.40 -25.00
N THR A 157 6.13 15.87 -24.63
CA THR A 157 7.31 16.70 -24.27
C THR A 157 7.89 17.51 -25.43
N THR A 158 7.65 17.07 -26.66
CA THR A 158 8.08 17.77 -27.87
C THR A 158 7.11 18.91 -28.21
N LYS A 159 5.81 18.66 -28.03
CA LYS A 159 4.73 19.59 -28.35
C LYS A 159 4.59 20.70 -27.29
N ASN A 160 4.70 20.35 -26.01
CA ASN A 160 4.48 21.26 -24.89
C ASN A 160 5.79 21.52 -24.13
N PHE A 161 6.02 22.78 -23.74
CA PHE A 161 7.08 23.21 -22.81
C PHE A 161 8.53 22.85 -23.17
N ARG A 162 8.84 22.60 -24.45
CA ARG A 162 10.18 22.21 -24.91
C ARG A 162 11.30 23.22 -24.61
N ASN A 163 11.01 24.52 -24.68
CA ASN A 163 12.01 25.60 -24.67
C ASN A 163 11.99 26.45 -23.37
N VAL A 164 11.60 25.86 -22.24
CA VAL A 164 11.61 26.55 -20.94
C VAL A 164 13.06 26.80 -20.49
N LYS A 165 13.45 28.07 -20.31
CA LYS A 165 14.80 28.49 -19.91
C LYS A 165 14.91 28.61 -18.39
N GLY A 166 16.11 28.38 -17.84
CA GLY A 166 16.44 28.69 -16.44
C GLY A 166 16.01 27.65 -15.38
N HIS A 167 15.34 26.57 -15.77
CA HIS A 167 14.77 25.58 -14.84
C HIS A 167 15.25 24.14 -15.08
N ASN A 168 16.54 23.98 -15.45
CA ASN A 168 17.11 22.67 -15.81
C ASN A 168 16.97 21.61 -14.71
N GLN A 169 17.02 22.01 -13.44
CA GLN A 169 16.84 21.10 -12.29
C GLN A 169 15.43 20.48 -12.23
N TYR A 170 14.43 21.15 -12.82
CA TYR A 170 13.04 20.68 -12.86
C TYR A 170 12.65 20.14 -14.24
N ARG A 171 13.63 19.78 -15.09
CA ARG A 171 13.38 19.33 -16.47
C ARG A 171 12.42 18.15 -16.54
N VAL A 172 12.58 17.14 -15.67
CA VAL A 172 11.69 15.97 -15.63
C VAL A 172 10.28 16.38 -15.24
N ILE A 173 10.13 17.23 -14.22
CA ILE A 173 8.83 17.76 -13.78
C ILE A 173 8.15 18.57 -14.90
N ILE A 174 8.89 19.39 -15.64
CA ILE A 174 8.36 20.14 -16.80
C ILE A 174 7.88 19.18 -17.90
N GLN A 175 8.61 18.09 -18.15
CA GLN A 175 8.20 17.04 -19.09
C GLN A 175 6.95 16.30 -18.62
N CYS A 176 6.84 16.00 -17.33
CA CYS A 176 5.64 15.46 -16.72
C CYS A 176 4.43 16.40 -16.90
N PHE A 177 4.64 17.71 -16.73
CA PHE A 177 3.60 18.71 -16.99
C PHE A 177 3.21 18.83 -18.46
N ALA A 178 4.15 18.61 -19.38
CA ALA A 178 3.87 18.54 -20.81
C ALA A 178 2.96 17.34 -21.14
N VAL A 179 3.21 16.19 -20.52
CA VAL A 179 2.36 14.98 -20.59
C VAL A 179 0.98 15.25 -20.00
N PHE A 180 0.91 15.80 -18.79
CA PHE A 180 -0.35 16.16 -18.14
C PHE A 180 -1.20 17.05 -19.04
N LYS A 181 -0.62 18.11 -19.61
CA LYS A 181 -1.33 19.04 -20.49
C LYS A 181 -1.90 18.34 -21.73
N GLU A 182 -1.14 17.42 -22.33
CA GLU A 182 -1.58 16.70 -23.51
C GLU A 182 -2.72 15.72 -23.20
N ILE A 183 -2.59 14.92 -22.14
CA ILE A 183 -3.67 14.00 -21.73
C ILE A 183 -4.92 14.80 -21.36
N LYS A 184 -4.78 15.81 -20.50
CA LYS A 184 -5.92 16.56 -19.97
C LYS A 184 -6.72 17.30 -21.04
N ASN A 185 -6.06 17.78 -22.09
CA ASN A 185 -6.72 18.48 -23.19
C ASN A 185 -7.51 17.55 -24.12
N ASN A 186 -7.15 16.27 -24.19
CA ASN A 186 -7.78 15.29 -25.07
C ASN A 186 -8.69 14.32 -24.31
N TRP A 187 -8.60 14.23 -22.97
CA TRP A 187 -9.34 13.27 -22.18
C TRP A 187 -10.86 13.49 -22.20
N ASN A 188 -11.58 12.43 -22.51
CA ASN A 188 -13.04 12.36 -22.52
C ASN A 188 -13.51 11.31 -21.51
N TYR A 189 -14.20 11.76 -20.47
CA TYR A 189 -14.64 10.86 -19.40
C TYR A 189 -15.83 10.01 -19.85
N VAL A 190 -15.72 8.68 -19.73
CA VAL A 190 -16.76 7.72 -20.11
C VAL A 190 -16.89 6.69 -19.00
N ASN A 191 -18.06 6.59 -18.39
CA ASN A 191 -18.32 5.58 -17.35
C ASN A 191 -18.38 4.18 -17.96
N ASP A 192 -17.92 3.20 -17.19
CA ASP A 192 -18.14 1.79 -17.47
C ASP A 192 -19.63 1.39 -17.48
N PRO A 193 -19.97 0.26 -18.15
CA PRO A 193 -21.29 -0.35 -18.02
C PRO A 193 -21.61 -0.64 -16.56
N LYS A 194 -22.84 -0.30 -16.14
CA LYS A 194 -23.28 -0.50 -14.75
C LYS A 194 -23.03 -1.93 -14.27
N GLY A 195 -22.30 -2.06 -13.15
CA GLY A 195 -22.00 -3.34 -12.51
C GLY A 195 -20.83 -4.11 -13.14
N GLN A 196 -20.10 -3.49 -14.07
CA GLN A 196 -18.84 -4.00 -14.61
C GLN A 196 -17.74 -2.98 -14.29
N GLU A 197 -16.54 -3.51 -14.10
CA GLU A 197 -15.32 -2.74 -13.88
C GLU A 197 -14.29 -3.25 -14.89
N TYR A 198 -13.92 -2.40 -15.84
CA TYR A 198 -12.96 -2.69 -16.89
C TYR A 198 -11.74 -1.79 -16.74
N ILE A 199 -10.63 -2.40 -16.35
CA ILE A 199 -9.35 -1.70 -16.20
C ILE A 199 -8.64 -1.72 -17.55
N ALA A 200 -8.68 -0.62 -18.30
CA ALA A 200 -8.02 -0.53 -19.58
C ALA A 200 -6.50 -0.36 -19.41
N ALA A 201 -5.73 -0.98 -20.31
CA ALA A 201 -4.30 -0.73 -20.36
C ALA A 201 -4.03 0.71 -20.85
N ALA A 202 -2.95 1.35 -20.38
CA ALA A 202 -2.55 2.66 -20.87
C ALA A 202 -2.37 2.69 -22.40
N SER A 203 -1.91 1.60 -23.00
CA SER A 203 -1.76 1.45 -24.45
C SER A 203 -3.09 1.30 -25.22
N GLU A 204 -4.19 1.02 -24.51
CA GLU A 204 -5.56 1.02 -25.00
C GLU A 204 -6.16 2.44 -24.90
N SER A 205 -6.19 3.03 -23.69
CA SER A 205 -6.81 4.34 -23.45
C SER A 205 -6.20 5.45 -24.29
N ILE A 206 -4.90 5.36 -24.63
CA ILE A 206 -4.19 6.33 -25.46
C ILE A 206 -4.71 6.42 -26.91
N GLN A 207 -5.46 5.42 -27.38
CA GLN A 207 -6.01 5.41 -28.74
C GLN A 207 -7.21 6.36 -28.87
N HIS A 208 -7.96 6.52 -27.78
CA HIS A 208 -9.22 7.27 -27.76
C HIS A 208 -9.22 8.42 -26.75
N PHE A 209 -8.20 8.51 -25.89
CA PHE A 209 -8.16 9.39 -24.73
C PHE A 209 -9.50 9.38 -23.98
N SER A 210 -10.05 8.19 -23.77
CA SER A 210 -11.36 8.03 -23.16
C SER A 210 -11.35 6.87 -22.19
N GLY A 211 -12.17 6.98 -21.16
CA GLY A 211 -12.26 6.05 -20.04
C GLY A 211 -12.81 6.78 -18.82
N ASP A 212 -12.97 6.08 -17.71
CA ASP A 212 -13.39 6.64 -16.44
C ASP A 212 -12.17 7.02 -15.57
N CYS A 213 -12.30 6.90 -14.25
CA CYS A 213 -11.33 7.48 -13.32
C CYS A 213 -10.02 6.69 -13.23
N ASP A 214 -10.10 5.36 -13.16
CA ASP A 214 -8.93 4.50 -13.06
C ASP A 214 -8.17 4.46 -14.39
N ASP A 215 -8.86 4.40 -15.53
CA ASP A 215 -8.30 4.50 -16.88
C ASP A 215 -7.47 5.77 -17.07
N HIS A 216 -8.01 6.92 -16.63
CA HIS A 216 -7.27 8.18 -16.67
C HIS A 216 -6.02 8.10 -15.78
N ALA A 217 -6.18 7.59 -14.56
CA ALA A 217 -5.12 7.53 -13.58
C ALA A 217 -3.98 6.61 -14.04
N ILE A 218 -4.32 5.46 -14.63
CA ILE A 218 -3.41 4.49 -15.25
C ILE A 218 -2.66 5.13 -16.42
N LEU A 219 -3.36 5.76 -17.37
CA LEU A 219 -2.72 6.41 -18.52
C LEU A 219 -1.76 7.52 -18.09
N MET A 220 -2.19 8.37 -17.14
CA MET A 220 -1.36 9.44 -16.60
C MET A 220 -0.11 8.87 -15.93
N ALA A 221 -0.27 7.93 -15.00
CA ALA A 221 0.84 7.31 -14.29
C ALA A 221 1.83 6.62 -15.25
N ALA A 222 1.32 5.92 -16.28
CA ALA A 222 2.12 5.30 -17.31
C ALA A 222 3.00 6.29 -18.07
N CYS A 223 2.40 7.39 -18.54
CA CYS A 223 3.12 8.38 -19.33
C CYS A 223 4.11 9.20 -18.48
N ILE A 224 3.77 9.50 -17.23
CA ILE A 224 4.66 10.15 -16.26
C ILE A 224 5.87 9.27 -15.98
N ARG A 225 5.66 7.97 -15.75
CA ARG A 225 6.74 7.00 -15.55
C ARG A 225 7.62 6.87 -16.80
N ALA A 226 7.03 6.89 -18.00
CA ALA A 226 7.76 6.78 -19.25
C ALA A 226 8.73 7.95 -19.52
N VAL A 227 8.49 9.13 -18.95
CA VAL A 227 9.40 10.30 -19.02
C VAL A 227 10.33 10.45 -17.81
N GLY A 228 10.33 9.47 -16.90
CA GLY A 228 11.21 9.41 -15.74
C GLY A 228 10.69 10.11 -14.48
N GLY A 229 9.42 10.50 -14.44
CA GLY A 229 8.76 10.93 -13.21
C GLY A 229 8.40 9.75 -12.32
N THR A 230 8.04 10.03 -11.06
CA THR A 230 7.58 9.03 -10.10
C THR A 230 6.11 9.26 -9.78
N PRO A 231 5.19 8.51 -10.41
CA PRO A 231 3.77 8.60 -10.13
C PRO A 231 3.35 7.70 -8.97
N ARG A 232 2.21 8.03 -8.36
CA ARG A 232 1.44 7.13 -7.50
C ARG A 232 -0.05 7.26 -7.80
N LEU A 233 -0.80 6.21 -7.52
CA LEU A 233 -2.26 6.22 -7.63
C LEU A 233 -2.85 6.27 -6.22
N ILE A 234 -3.81 7.17 -6.00
CA ILE A 234 -4.55 7.29 -4.75
C ILE A 234 -5.95 6.75 -4.95
N HIS A 235 -6.39 5.88 -4.05
CA HIS A 235 -7.74 5.34 -4.01
C HIS A 235 -8.50 5.95 -2.83
N THR A 236 -9.70 6.46 -3.11
CA THR A 236 -10.65 6.99 -2.12
C THR A 236 -11.96 6.19 -2.20
N GLY A 237 -12.96 6.51 -1.39
CA GLY A 237 -14.23 5.76 -1.30
C GLY A 237 -15.03 5.61 -2.61
N GLY A 238 -14.65 6.30 -3.69
CA GLY A 238 -15.27 6.12 -5.01
C GLY A 238 -14.50 6.76 -6.16
N HIS A 239 -13.19 6.97 -6.01
CA HIS A 239 -12.37 7.63 -7.03
C HIS A 239 -10.93 7.13 -6.97
N ILE A 240 -10.31 6.99 -8.14
CA ILE A 240 -8.87 6.76 -8.26
C ILE A 240 -8.26 7.93 -9.04
N TYR A 241 -7.21 8.54 -8.49
CA TYR A 241 -6.52 9.64 -9.17
C TYR A 241 -5.00 9.51 -9.10
N PRO A 242 -4.29 10.05 -10.11
CA PRO A 242 -2.84 10.04 -10.15
C PRO A 242 -2.24 11.25 -9.42
N GLU A 243 -1.12 11.02 -8.74
CA GLU A 243 -0.25 12.06 -8.23
C GLU A 243 1.18 11.83 -8.71
N MET A 244 2.03 12.86 -8.65
CA MET A 244 3.45 12.71 -8.93
C MET A 244 4.33 13.36 -7.85
N LEU A 245 5.46 12.73 -7.58
CA LEU A 245 6.49 13.28 -6.70
C LEU A 245 7.11 14.54 -7.32
N ILE A 246 7.13 15.65 -6.57
CA ILE A 246 7.76 16.91 -6.99
C ILE A 246 8.95 17.33 -6.14
N GLY A 247 9.29 16.59 -5.08
CA GLY A 247 10.44 16.86 -4.22
C GLY A 247 10.02 17.22 -2.81
N ASN A 248 10.60 18.27 -2.22
CA ASN A 248 10.30 18.73 -0.86
C ASN A 248 9.72 20.17 -0.87
N LYS A 249 9.55 20.77 0.32
CA LYS A 249 8.97 22.11 0.47
C LYS A 249 9.69 23.21 -0.33
N LYS A 250 11.02 23.13 -0.49
CA LYS A 250 11.78 24.07 -1.31
C LYS A 250 11.41 23.93 -2.80
N ASP A 251 11.23 22.69 -3.26
CA ASP A 251 10.83 22.43 -4.64
C ASP A 251 9.40 22.88 -4.91
N LEU A 252 8.49 22.70 -3.94
CA LEU A 252 7.10 23.16 -4.05
C LEU A 252 7.00 24.66 -4.38
N GLU A 253 7.81 25.52 -3.76
CA GLU A 253 7.80 26.96 -4.06
C GLU A 253 8.16 27.24 -5.53
N ALA A 254 9.20 26.58 -6.04
CA ALA A 254 9.63 26.72 -7.42
C ALA A 254 8.63 26.10 -8.41
N ILE A 255 8.05 24.95 -8.07
CA ILE A 255 7.01 24.29 -8.88
C ILE A 255 5.73 25.13 -8.91
N ASN A 256 5.33 25.75 -7.80
CA ASN A 256 4.19 26.66 -7.75
C ASN A 256 4.39 27.86 -8.69
N TYR A 257 5.58 28.45 -8.69
CA TYR A 257 5.94 29.50 -9.65
C TYR A 257 5.86 29.01 -11.11
N LEU A 258 6.44 27.82 -11.39
CA LEU A 258 6.39 27.24 -12.74
C LEU A 258 4.95 27.02 -13.21
N ILE A 259 4.08 26.48 -12.37
CA ILE A 259 2.66 26.27 -12.72
C ILE A 259 1.98 27.62 -12.97
N LYS A 260 2.09 28.56 -12.00
CA LYS A 260 1.29 29.79 -11.99
C LYS A 260 1.76 30.87 -12.95
N GLU A 261 3.06 31.00 -13.18
CA GLU A 261 3.62 32.11 -13.94
C GLU A 261 4.18 31.71 -15.30
N VAL A 262 4.55 30.43 -15.49
CA VAL A 262 5.29 29.99 -16.68
C VAL A 262 4.48 29.03 -17.56
N LEU A 263 3.90 27.98 -17.00
CA LEU A 263 3.42 26.82 -17.78
C LEU A 263 1.88 26.80 -17.95
N PHE A 264 1.13 27.17 -16.91
CA PHE A 264 -0.35 27.08 -16.87
C PHE A 264 -0.99 28.40 -16.43
N LYS A 265 -0.38 29.53 -16.78
CA LYS A 265 -0.73 30.87 -16.27
C LYS A 265 -2.22 31.21 -16.36
N GLN A 266 -2.89 30.81 -17.44
CA GLN A 266 -4.32 31.08 -17.61
C GLN A 266 -5.16 30.07 -16.83
N GLU A 267 -4.80 28.80 -16.91
CA GLU A 267 -5.53 27.68 -16.34
C GLU A 267 -5.52 27.70 -14.80
N SER A 268 -4.43 28.16 -14.18
CA SER A 268 -4.22 28.24 -12.72
C SER A 268 -4.49 29.63 -12.12
N LYS A 269 -4.94 30.61 -12.91
CA LYS A 269 -5.11 32.00 -12.43
C LYS A 269 -6.11 32.07 -11.28
N GLY A 270 -5.67 32.61 -10.13
CA GLY A 270 -6.51 32.77 -8.94
C GLY A 270 -6.87 31.47 -8.22
N LYS A 271 -6.19 30.35 -8.54
CA LYS A 271 -6.48 29.04 -7.97
C LYS A 271 -5.35 28.54 -7.06
N GLU A 272 -5.71 27.66 -6.15
CA GLU A 272 -4.79 26.99 -5.24
C GLU A 272 -4.16 25.74 -5.89
N ILE A 273 -3.01 25.36 -5.36
CA ILE A 273 -2.27 24.16 -5.76
C ILE A 273 -2.40 23.15 -4.62
N HIS A 274 -3.05 22.03 -4.89
CA HIS A 274 -3.28 20.97 -3.91
C HIS A 274 -2.24 19.86 -4.07
N TYR A 275 -1.75 19.37 -2.93
CA TYR A 275 -0.70 18.37 -2.83
C TYR A 275 -0.82 17.63 -1.49
N HIS A 276 -0.22 16.44 -1.43
CA HIS A 276 -0.01 15.70 -0.19
C HIS A 276 1.45 15.72 0.23
N ILE A 277 1.69 15.66 1.54
CA ILE A 277 3.02 15.45 2.12
C ILE A 277 3.03 14.03 2.69
N ASP A 278 3.99 13.21 2.27
CA ASP A 278 4.13 11.85 2.80
C ASP A 278 4.91 11.82 4.12
N GLU A 279 5.04 10.64 4.72
CA GLU A 279 5.68 10.47 6.01
C GLU A 279 7.20 10.79 6.00
N ARG A 280 7.79 10.93 4.82
CA ARG A 280 9.20 11.28 4.60
C ARG A 280 9.38 12.76 4.26
N GLY A 281 8.30 13.55 4.30
CA GLY A 281 8.31 14.97 3.95
C GLY A 281 8.42 15.23 2.46
N GLN A 282 8.18 14.22 1.61
CA GLN A 282 8.12 14.39 0.17
C GLN A 282 6.74 14.87 -0.25
N ILE A 283 6.71 15.69 -1.30
CA ILE A 283 5.51 16.38 -1.77
C ILE A 283 5.03 15.71 -3.05
N TRP A 284 3.74 15.37 -3.04
CA TRP A 284 3.03 14.69 -4.11
C TRP A 284 1.96 15.60 -4.67
N LEU A 285 2.08 15.96 -5.94
CA LEU A 285 1.21 16.90 -6.61
C LEU A 285 0.05 16.17 -7.30
N ASN A 286 -1.17 16.67 -7.12
CA ASN A 286 -2.36 16.11 -7.77
C ASN A 286 -2.32 16.27 -9.31
N LEU A 287 -2.59 15.20 -10.07
CA LEU A 287 -2.65 15.21 -11.53
C LEU A 287 -4.03 14.74 -12.05
N ASP A 288 -5.07 14.81 -11.23
CA ASP A 288 -6.41 14.40 -11.58
C ASP A 288 -7.00 15.19 -12.77
N TYR A 289 -7.95 14.57 -13.50
CA TYR A 289 -8.60 15.16 -14.67
C TYR A 289 -9.58 16.29 -14.31
N THR A 290 -9.82 16.54 -13.02
CA THR A 290 -10.77 17.53 -12.50
C THR A 290 -10.35 18.98 -12.77
N ALA A 291 -9.05 19.22 -12.96
CA ALA A 291 -8.51 20.54 -13.28
C ALA A 291 -7.75 20.56 -14.60
N ARG A 292 -7.60 21.76 -15.17
CA ARG A 292 -6.80 22.00 -16.39
C ARG A 292 -5.36 22.42 -16.10
N TYR A 293 -4.91 22.29 -14.85
CA TYR A 293 -3.57 22.61 -14.39
C TYR A 293 -3.14 21.57 -13.33
N PRO A 294 -1.84 21.26 -13.19
CA PRO A 294 -1.35 20.39 -12.13
C PRO A 294 -1.62 20.97 -10.75
N GLY A 295 -2.01 20.13 -9.79
CA GLY A 295 -2.39 20.53 -8.44
C GLY A 295 -3.82 21.06 -8.33
N GLY A 296 -4.75 20.51 -9.12
CA GLY A 296 -6.18 20.78 -8.97
C GLY A 296 -6.75 20.29 -7.63
N PRO A 297 -7.98 20.71 -7.26
CA PRO A 297 -8.64 20.27 -6.03
C PRO A 297 -8.87 18.75 -6.02
N PHE A 298 -8.88 18.15 -4.83
CA PHE A 298 -9.23 16.74 -4.63
C PHE A 298 -10.75 16.54 -4.69
N MET A 299 -11.22 15.43 -5.26
CA MET A 299 -12.66 15.09 -5.28
C MET A 299 -13.17 14.53 -3.95
N SER A 300 -12.29 13.91 -3.16
CA SER A 300 -12.58 13.30 -1.86
C SER A 300 -11.35 13.41 -0.97
N GLU A 301 -11.55 13.72 0.31
CA GLU A 301 -10.44 13.93 1.26
C GLU A 301 -9.96 12.61 1.91
N GLU A 302 -10.80 11.58 1.97
CA GLU A 302 -10.43 10.33 2.65
C GLU A 302 -9.62 9.41 1.73
N ILE A 303 -8.33 9.25 2.05
CA ILE A 303 -7.42 8.34 1.34
C ILE A 303 -7.55 6.94 1.95
N LEU A 304 -8.04 5.99 1.16
CA LEU A 304 -8.18 4.60 1.57
C LEU A 304 -6.96 3.75 1.20
N GLY A 305 -6.14 4.20 0.25
CA GLY A 305 -4.91 3.50 -0.14
C GLY A 305 -4.09 4.26 -1.17
N ALA A 306 -2.80 3.93 -1.23
CA ALA A 306 -1.85 4.49 -2.20
C ALA A 306 -1.02 3.39 -2.87
N LEU A 307 -0.82 3.50 -4.18
CA LEU A 307 0.01 2.61 -4.99
C LEU A 307 1.12 3.42 -5.67
N THR A 308 2.31 3.40 -5.08
CA THR A 308 3.48 4.11 -5.61
C THR A 308 4.26 3.28 -6.62
N LEU A 309 4.63 3.92 -7.73
CA LEU A 309 5.35 3.30 -8.84
C LEU A 309 6.83 3.70 -8.77
N ASN A 310 7.58 3.00 -7.90
CA ASN A 310 9.03 3.13 -7.79
C ASN A 310 9.76 2.46 -8.97
#